data_AF-A0A1E1XJW9-F1
#
_entry.id   AF-A0A1E1XJW9-F1
#
_cell.length_a   1.000
_cell.length_b   1.000
_cell.length_c   1.000
_cell.angle_alpha   90.00
_cell.angle_beta   90.00
_cell.angle_gamma   90.00
#
_symmetry.space_group_name_H-M   'P 1'
#
loop_
_entity.id
_entity.type
_entity.pdbx_description
1 polymer ?
#
loop_
_entity_poly.entity_id
_entity_poly.type
_entity_poly.pdbx_seq_one_letter_code
_entity_poly.pdbx_strand_id
1 'polypeptide(L)'
;MSSRSTWRLFRALIDPAQTRTETQKQLQRAIHNFTGDTAKLADALRDKYLSIHQDPRGQAYSYAGSENADLDQPFQLHDLKAVLAKMKRGTAPGRDKVTVKLIANLPDAAYETLLDYFNTIWIGGTPLPIDWK
;
A
#
# COMPACT_ATOMS: atom_id res chain seq x y z
N MET A 1 -7.33 2.37 -49.12
CA MET A 1 -6.06 1.71 -48.75
C MET A 1 -6.02 1.54 -47.24
N SER A 2 -5.82 0.31 -46.75
CA SER A 2 -6.07 -0.08 -45.35
C SER A 2 -5.03 0.48 -44.37
N SER A 3 -5.40 1.53 -43.64
CA SER A 3 -4.58 2.22 -42.62
C SER A 3 -4.08 1.30 -41.50
N ARG A 4 -4.75 0.17 -41.29
CA ARG A 4 -4.39 -0.82 -40.25
C ARG A 4 -3.07 -1.54 -40.55
N SER A 5 -2.78 -1.79 -41.83
CA SER A 5 -1.54 -2.46 -42.25
C SER A 5 -0.33 -1.54 -42.06
N THR A 6 -0.48 -0.27 -42.43
CA THR A 6 0.55 0.77 -42.29
C THR A 6 0.89 1.04 -40.82
N TRP A 7 -0.11 1.11 -39.95
CA TRP A 7 0.11 1.28 -38.50
C TRP A 7 0.79 0.08 -37.85
N ARG A 8 0.52 -1.15 -38.33
CA ARG A 8 1.19 -2.36 -37.85
C ARG A 8 2.66 -2.40 -38.25
N LEU A 9 2.97 -1.98 -39.48
CA LEU A 9 4.34 -1.86 -39.98
C LEU A 9 5.11 -0.79 -39.21
N PHE A 10 4.50 0.37 -38.98
CA PHE A 10 5.10 1.47 -38.22
C PHE A 10 5.42 1.07 -36.78
N ARG A 11 4.50 0.37 -36.10
CA ARG A 11 4.73 -0.12 -34.73
C ARG A 11 5.86 -1.17 -34.66
N ALA A 12 5.98 -1.99 -35.70
CA ALA A 12 7.07 -2.96 -35.84
C ALA A 12 8.44 -2.33 -36.12
N LEU A 13 8.47 -1.15 -36.74
CA LEU A 13 9.71 -0.39 -36.98
C LEU A 13 10.17 0.39 -35.74
N ILE A 14 9.24 0.84 -34.89
CA ILE A 14 9.56 1.56 -33.65
C ILE A 14 10.07 0.63 -32.55
N ASP A 15 9.43 -0.53 -32.38
CA ASP A 15 9.84 -1.54 -31.42
C ASP A 15 9.71 -2.93 -32.04
N PRO A 16 10.76 -3.40 -32.75
CA PRO A 16 10.73 -4.71 -33.42
C PRO A 16 10.58 -5.87 -32.43
N ALA A 17 10.93 -5.68 -31.16
CA ALA A 17 10.83 -6.70 -30.11
C ALA A 17 9.39 -6.91 -29.60
N GLN A 18 8.49 -5.94 -29.79
CA GLN A 18 7.08 -6.04 -29.37
C GLN A 18 6.11 -6.55 -30.45
N THR A 19 6.62 -6.98 -31.60
CA THR A 19 5.74 -7.53 -32.64
C THR A 19 5.08 -8.83 -32.18
N ARG A 20 3.86 -9.11 -32.69
CA ARG A 20 3.14 -10.37 -32.42
C ARG A 20 3.98 -11.62 -32.75
N THR A 21 4.83 -11.51 -33.77
CA THR A 21 5.72 -12.60 -34.20
C THR A 21 6.89 -12.79 -33.23
N GLU A 22 7.53 -11.73 -32.76
CA GLU A 22 8.63 -11.83 -31.79
C GLU A 22 8.15 -12.28 -30.41
N THR A 23 6.99 -11.78 -29.96
CA THR A 23 6.33 -12.28 -28.74
C THR A 23 5.95 -13.75 -28.86
N GLN A 24 5.47 -14.21 -30.01
CA GLN A 24 5.20 -15.64 -30.26
C GLN A 24 6.49 -16.49 -30.25
N LYS A 25 7.59 -15.99 -30.82
CA LYS A 25 8.90 -16.67 -30.76
C LYS A 25 9.43 -16.73 -29.33
N GLN A 26 9.32 -15.66 -28.56
CA GLN A 26 9.71 -15.63 -27.15
C GLN A 26 8.88 -16.59 -26.32
N LEU A 27 7.55 -16.65 -26.55
CA LEU A 27 6.67 -17.61 -25.90
C LEU A 27 7.05 -19.05 -26.25
N GLN A 28 7.31 -19.35 -27.52
CA GLN A 28 7.76 -20.68 -27.96
C GLN A 28 9.10 -21.08 -27.34
N ARG A 29 10.06 -20.15 -27.24
CA ARG A 29 11.33 -20.38 -26.55
C ARG A 29 11.12 -20.63 -25.06
N ALA A 30 10.25 -19.86 -24.40
CA ALA A 30 9.94 -20.04 -22.99
C ALA A 30 9.26 -21.39 -22.71
N ILE A 31 8.35 -21.82 -23.59
CA ILE A 31 7.70 -23.13 -23.51
C ILE A 31 8.73 -24.26 -23.72
N HIS A 32 9.61 -24.14 -24.72
CA HIS A 32 10.61 -25.16 -25.01
C HIS A 32 11.71 -25.26 -23.94
N ASN A 33 12.09 -24.12 -23.34
CA ASN A 33 13.08 -24.10 -22.26
C ASN A 33 12.51 -24.55 -20.91
N PHE A 34 11.18 -24.62 -20.78
CA PHE A 34 10.53 -25.12 -19.58
C PHE A 34 10.42 -26.65 -19.66
N THR A 35 11.25 -27.35 -18.91
CA THR A 35 11.21 -28.80 -18.78
C THR A 35 9.99 -29.21 -17.94
N GLY A 36 8.82 -29.37 -18.56
CA GLY A 36 7.61 -29.81 -17.86
C GLY A 36 6.31 -29.71 -18.66
N ASP A 37 5.20 -29.88 -17.95
CA ASP A 37 3.83 -29.74 -18.47
C ASP A 37 3.38 -28.27 -18.51
N THR A 38 2.58 -27.91 -19.50
CA THR A 38 2.01 -26.57 -19.72
C THR A 38 1.22 -26.07 -18.50
N ALA A 39 0.57 -26.96 -17.76
CA ALA A 39 -0.12 -26.62 -16.51
C ALA A 39 0.86 -26.12 -15.43
N LYS A 40 2.03 -26.76 -15.30
CA LYS A 40 3.07 -26.37 -14.35
C LYS A 40 3.74 -25.05 -14.74
N LEU A 41 3.86 -24.76 -16.04
CA LEU A 41 4.33 -23.45 -16.53
C LEU A 41 3.33 -22.35 -16.16
N ALA A 42 2.04 -22.60 -16.35
CA ALA A 42 1.00 -21.64 -16.00
C ALA A 42 1.00 -21.36 -14.49
N ASP A 43 1.15 -22.38 -13.65
CA ASP A 43 1.24 -22.21 -12.20
C ASP A 43 2.53 -21.47 -11.78
N ALA A 44 3.68 -21.78 -12.40
CA ALA A 44 4.93 -21.06 -12.14
C ALA A 44 4.89 -19.58 -12.55
N LEU A 45 4.24 -19.25 -13.67
CA LEU A 45 4.00 -17.87 -14.08
C LEU A 45 3.02 -17.18 -13.14
N ARG A 46 1.97 -17.89 -12.73
CA ARG A 46 0.99 -17.39 -11.77
C ARG A 46 1.67 -17.04 -10.45
N ASP A 47 2.55 -17.90 -9.96
CA ASP A 47 3.30 -17.65 -8.74
C ASP A 47 4.30 -16.50 -8.90
N LYS A 48 5.06 -16.47 -9.99
CA LYS A 48 6.05 -15.42 -10.26
C LYS A 48 5.47 -14.01 -10.37
N TYR A 49 4.30 -13.87 -11.02
CA TYR A 49 3.73 -12.55 -11.34
C TYR A 49 2.56 -12.15 -10.43
N LEU A 50 1.85 -13.10 -9.83
CA LEU A 50 0.72 -12.82 -8.94
C LEU A 50 1.01 -13.17 -7.48
N SER A 51 2.19 -13.73 -7.17
CA SER A 51 2.65 -14.06 -5.81
C SER A 51 1.56 -14.76 -5.00
N ILE A 52 0.98 -15.81 -5.58
CA ILE A 52 -0.13 -16.55 -4.97
C ILE A 52 0.36 -17.35 -3.76
N HIS A 53 1.60 -17.85 -3.81
CA HIS A 53 2.25 -18.34 -2.62
C HIS A 53 2.84 -17.15 -1.86
N GLN A 54 2.19 -16.79 -0.75
CA GLN A 54 2.83 -15.93 0.23
C GLN A 54 4.02 -16.71 0.78
N ASP A 55 5.23 -16.26 0.47
CA ASP A 55 6.41 -16.73 1.19
C ASP A 55 6.12 -16.57 2.69
N PRO A 56 6.34 -17.60 3.52
CA PRO A 56 6.24 -17.43 4.96
C PRO A 56 7.14 -16.25 5.31
N ARG A 57 6.58 -15.19 5.93
CA ARG A 57 7.33 -13.99 6.33
C ARG A 57 8.51 -14.46 7.17
N GLY A 58 9.67 -14.61 6.51
CA GLY A 58 10.87 -15.10 7.14
C GLY A 58 11.42 -14.09 8.13
N GLN A 59 12.44 -14.50 8.88
CA GLN A 59 13.09 -13.65 9.87
C GLN A 59 13.72 -12.37 9.28
N ALA A 60 13.94 -12.32 7.95
CA ALA A 60 14.32 -11.10 7.25
C ALA A 60 13.29 -9.96 7.35
N TYR A 61 12.04 -10.26 7.71
CA TYR A 61 10.97 -9.29 7.91
C TYR A 61 10.68 -8.97 9.38
N SER A 62 11.45 -9.53 10.33
CA SER A 62 11.37 -9.08 11.73
C SER A 62 12.13 -7.78 11.89
N TYR A 63 11.51 -6.78 12.52
CA TYR A 63 12.16 -5.52 12.85
C TYR A 63 13.41 -5.78 13.70
N ALA A 64 14.58 -5.44 13.16
CA ALA A 64 15.88 -5.59 13.83
C ALA A 64 16.44 -4.24 14.34
N GLY A 65 15.61 -3.19 14.33
CA GLY A 65 16.00 -1.88 14.85
C GLY A 65 16.10 -1.89 16.37
N SER A 66 16.90 -0.98 16.92
CA SER A 66 16.94 -0.72 18.36
C SER A 66 15.62 -0.12 18.83
N GLU A 67 15.18 -0.52 20.03
CA GLU A 67 14.06 0.12 20.72
C GLU A 67 14.31 1.62 20.90
N ASN A 68 13.25 2.43 20.80
CA ASN A 68 13.35 3.88 20.95
C ASN A 68 12.36 4.34 22.02
N ALA A 69 12.82 4.30 23.27
CA ALA A 69 12.03 4.64 24.44
C ALA A 69 11.39 6.03 24.39
N ASP A 70 11.96 6.99 23.64
CA ASP A 70 11.40 8.34 23.49
C ASP A 70 10.16 8.34 22.58
N LEU A 71 10.16 7.53 21.53
CA LEU A 71 9.02 7.40 20.60
C LEU A 71 7.94 6.45 21.12
N ASP A 72 8.32 5.54 22.02
CA ASP A 72 7.40 4.56 22.60
C ASP A 72 6.60 5.15 23.80
N GLN A 73 6.91 6.37 24.23
CA GLN A 73 6.16 7.06 25.29
C GLN A 73 4.72 7.39 24.87
N PRO A 74 3.78 7.43 25.83
CA PRO A 74 2.44 7.99 25.60
C PRO A 74 2.50 9.45 25.15
N PHE A 75 1.57 9.81 24.27
CA PHE A 75 1.44 11.16 23.73
C PHE A 75 1.16 12.17 24.85
N GLN A 76 1.68 13.38 24.69
CA GLN A 76 1.47 14.49 25.61
C GLN A 76 0.49 15.52 25.04
N LEU A 77 -0.06 16.36 25.90
CA LEU A 77 -1.03 17.39 25.50
C LEU A 77 -0.43 18.41 24.51
N HIS A 78 0.87 18.70 24.66
CA HIS A 78 1.56 19.61 23.74
C HIS A 78 1.72 19.02 22.34
N ASP A 79 1.87 17.69 22.22
CA ASP A 79 1.91 17.00 20.92
C ASP A 79 0.58 17.14 20.21
N LEU A 80 -0.53 16.88 20.92
CA LEU A 80 -1.88 17.02 20.40
C LEU A 80 -2.14 18.46 19.90
N LYS A 81 -1.78 19.46 20.71
CA LYS A 81 -1.94 20.88 20.35
C LYS A 81 -1.06 21.28 19.16
N ALA A 82 0.18 20.80 19.10
CA ALA A 82 1.11 21.06 17.99
C ALA A 82 0.59 20.46 16.67
N VAL A 83 0.06 19.23 16.73
CA VAL A 83 -0.54 18.56 15.57
C VAL A 83 -1.78 19.33 15.08
N LEU A 84 -2.68 19.71 15.97
CA LEU A 84 -3.88 20.49 15.61
C LEU A 84 -3.53 21.85 15.00
N ALA A 85 -2.45 22.50 15.44
CA ALA A 85 -1.96 23.74 14.86
C ALA A 85 -1.44 23.54 13.43
N LYS A 86 -0.84 22.37 13.13
CA LYS A 86 -0.32 22.02 11.79
C LYS A 86 -1.41 21.57 10.81
N MET A 87 -2.55 21.09 11.30
CA MET A 87 -3.63 20.57 10.45
C MET A 87 -4.30 21.66 9.61
N LYS A 88 -4.59 21.32 8.34
CA LYS A 88 -5.38 22.19 7.45
C LYS A 88 -6.84 22.19 7.88
N ARG A 89 -7.38 23.36 8.24
CA ARG A 89 -8.75 23.50 8.76
C ARG A 89 -9.86 23.37 7.71
N GLY A 90 -9.51 23.42 6.42
CA GLY A 90 -10.44 23.38 5.28
C GLY A 90 -10.61 22.01 4.62
N THR A 91 -10.25 20.92 5.30
CA THR A 91 -10.39 19.57 4.77
C THR A 91 -11.83 19.07 4.90
N ALA A 92 -12.26 18.24 3.94
CA ALA A 92 -13.53 17.54 4.04
C ALA A 92 -13.53 16.64 5.30
N PRO A 93 -14.62 16.61 6.07
CA PRO A 93 -14.73 15.74 7.24
C PRO A 93 -14.80 14.26 6.82
N GLY A 94 -14.45 13.38 7.76
CA GLY A 94 -14.58 11.94 7.57
C GLY A 94 -16.03 11.46 7.55
N ARG A 95 -16.22 10.13 7.57
CA ARG A 95 -17.54 9.49 7.66
C ARG A 95 -18.32 9.89 8.92
N ASP A 96 -17.60 10.21 9.99
CA ASP A 96 -18.12 10.74 11.26
C ASP A 96 -18.64 12.19 11.17
N LYS A 97 -18.39 12.88 10.05
CA LYS A 97 -18.72 14.30 9.83
C LYS A 97 -18.05 15.27 10.80
N VAL A 98 -17.03 14.81 11.54
CA VAL A 98 -16.28 15.66 12.47
C VAL A 98 -15.26 16.47 11.67
N THR A 99 -15.30 17.79 11.82
CA THR A 99 -14.38 18.69 11.11
C THR A 99 -13.16 19.01 11.97
N VAL A 100 -12.00 19.20 11.32
CA VAL A 100 -10.78 19.69 11.99
C VAL A 100 -11.03 21.01 12.71
N LYS A 101 -11.89 21.88 12.14
CA LYS A 101 -12.29 23.14 12.77
C LYS A 101 -13.00 22.92 14.10
N LEU A 102 -13.87 21.91 14.21
CA LEU A 102 -14.54 21.58 15.46
C LEU A 102 -13.51 21.14 16.50
N ILE A 103 -12.64 20.19 16.15
CA ILE A 103 -11.63 19.65 17.05
C ILE A 103 -10.71 20.77 17.55
N ALA A 104 -10.25 21.66 16.66
CA ALA A 104 -9.35 22.75 17.00
C ALA A 104 -9.96 23.85 17.91
N ASN A 105 -11.29 23.85 18.12
CA ASN A 105 -11.98 24.80 18.98
C ASN A 105 -12.59 24.13 20.23
N LEU A 106 -12.19 22.90 20.54
CA LEU A 106 -12.62 22.23 21.77
C LEU A 106 -12.05 22.90 23.02
N PRO A 107 -12.74 22.81 24.17
CA PRO A 107 -12.19 23.26 25.46
C PRO A 107 -11.04 22.36 25.90
N ASP A 108 -10.14 22.87 26.74
CA ASP A 108 -8.95 22.14 27.18
C ASP A 108 -9.28 20.80 27.85
N ALA A 109 -10.34 20.75 28.66
CA ALA A 109 -10.80 19.50 29.28
C ALA A 109 -11.16 18.40 28.24
N ALA A 110 -11.69 18.79 27.08
CA ALA A 110 -11.99 17.84 26.02
C ALA A 110 -10.73 17.34 25.31
N TYR A 111 -9.67 18.16 25.23
CA TYR A 111 -8.37 17.69 24.74
C TYR A 111 -7.74 16.68 25.69
N GLU A 112 -7.89 16.86 27.00
CA GLU A 112 -7.43 15.89 27.99
C GLU A 112 -8.16 14.55 27.84
N THR A 113 -9.49 14.57 27.69
CA THR A 113 -10.27 13.34 27.44
C THR A 113 -9.86 12.65 26.12
N LEU A 114 -9.62 13.41 25.05
CA LEU A 114 -9.17 12.85 23.78
C LEU A 114 -7.76 12.25 23.90
N LEU A 115 -6.86 12.92 24.61
CA LEU A 115 -5.49 12.45 24.83
C LEU A 115 -5.49 11.13 25.61
N ASP A 116 -6.29 11.04 26.67
CA ASP A 116 -6.45 9.82 27.46
C ASP A 116 -6.97 8.66 26.61
N TYR A 117 -7.98 8.94 25.76
CA TYR A 117 -8.51 7.95 24.82
C TYR A 117 -7.45 7.45 23.83
N PHE A 118 -6.68 8.36 23.21
CA PHE A 118 -5.62 7.98 22.27
C PHE A 118 -4.51 7.17 22.95
N ASN A 119 -4.09 7.57 24.14
CA ASN A 119 -3.08 6.85 24.90
C ASN A 119 -3.58 5.48 25.36
N THR A 120 -4.86 5.34 25.70
CA THR A 120 -5.48 4.05 26.04
C THR A 120 -5.46 3.09 24.85
N ILE A 121 -5.69 3.58 23.63
CA ILE A 121 -5.54 2.77 22.41
C ILE A 121 -4.06 2.41 22.18
N TRP A 122 -3.16 3.38 22.34
CA TRP A 122 -1.71 3.19 22.14
C TRP A 122 -1.12 2.08 23.01
N ILE A 123 -1.47 2.04 24.29
CA ILE A 123 -1.01 1.01 25.24
C ILE A 123 -1.75 -0.33 25.09
N GLY A 124 -2.71 -0.43 24.17
CA GLY A 124 -3.50 -1.64 23.95
C GLY A 124 -4.63 -1.86 24.96
N GLY A 125 -5.00 -0.84 25.74
CA GLY A 125 -6.09 -0.91 26.72
C GLY A 125 -7.49 -0.90 26.08
N THR A 126 -7.62 -0.38 24.85
CA THR A 126 -8.87 -0.39 24.07
C THR A 126 -8.61 -0.94 22.67
N PRO A 127 -9.47 -1.85 22.15
CA PRO A 127 -9.32 -2.36 20.80
C PRO A 127 -9.54 -1.27 19.76
N LEU A 128 -8.81 -1.35 18.64
CA LEU A 128 -8.99 -0.44 17.51
C LEU A 128 -10.42 -0.55 16.94
N PRO A 129 -11.03 0.56 16.49
CA PRO A 129 -12.32 0.53 15.83
C PRO A 129 -12.32 -0.42 14.62
N ILE A 130 -13.35 -1.25 14.50
CA ILE A 130 -13.48 -2.24 13.42
C ILE A 130 -13.49 -1.55 12.04
N ASP A 131 -14.06 -0.36 11.95
CA ASP A 131 -14.11 0.44 10.73
C ASP A 131 -12.72 0.89 10.21
N TRP A 132 -11.65 0.74 11.00
CA TRP A 132 -10.29 1.11 10.61
C TRP A 132 -9.47 -0.05 10.04
N LYS A 133 -10.04 -1.27 10.03
CA LYS A 133 -9.41 -2.49 9.53
C LYS A 133 -9.83 -2.79 8.09
#